data_AF-Q0IAU0-F1
#
_entry.id   AF-Q0IAU0-F1
#
_cell.length_a   1.000
_cell.length_b   1.000
_cell.length_c   1.000
_cell.angle_alpha   90.00
_cell.angle_beta   90.00
_cell.angle_gamma   90.00
#
_symmetry.space_group_name_H-M   'P 1'
#
loop_
_entity.id
_entity.type
_entity.pdbx_description
1 polymer ?
#
loop_
_entity_poly.entity_id
_entity_poly.type
_entity_poly.pdbx_seq_one_letter_code
_entity_poly.pdbx_strand_id
1 'polypeptide(L)'
;MTQASTNAATIRGATVTTEDGGRLNAFATEPRMQVVDVESGWGFHERAEKLNGRMAMLGFIALLATELAMSGEAFTRGLLGIG
;
A
#
# COMPACT_ATOMS: atom_id res chain seq x y z
N MET A 1 -43.99 -3.35 -39.83
CA MET A 1 -43.87 -2.33 -38.76
C MET A 1 -42.47 -2.45 -38.20
N THR A 2 -41.66 -1.42 -38.45
CA THR A 2 -40.21 -1.40 -38.29
C THR A 2 -39.86 -1.23 -36.81
N GLN A 3 -39.15 -2.19 -36.20
CA GLN A 3 -38.63 -2.04 -34.85
C GLN A 3 -37.55 -0.94 -34.86
N ALA A 4 -37.85 0.21 -34.25
CA ALA A 4 -36.87 1.26 -34.02
C ALA A 4 -35.85 0.74 -33.01
N SER A 5 -34.62 0.50 -33.47
CA SER A 5 -33.48 0.20 -32.63
C SER A 5 -33.22 1.40 -31.70
N THR A 6 -33.66 1.30 -30.45
CA THR A 6 -33.31 2.24 -29.39
C THR A 6 -31.86 1.99 -29.00
N ASN A 7 -30.93 2.69 -29.65
CA ASN A 7 -29.56 2.81 -29.18
C ASN A 7 -29.57 3.39 -27.76
N ALA A 8 -29.41 2.54 -26.75
CA ALA A 8 -29.29 2.97 -25.36
C ALA A 8 -28.07 3.90 -25.26
N ALA A 9 -28.31 5.18 -25.03
CA ALA A 9 -27.24 6.17 -24.87
C ALA A 9 -26.35 5.74 -23.69
N THR A 10 -25.12 5.30 -23.98
CA THR A 10 -24.17 4.90 -22.94
C THR A 10 -23.45 6.15 -22.43
N ILE A 11 -23.78 6.58 -21.21
CA ILE A 11 -23.10 7.68 -20.54
C ILE A 11 -22.09 7.10 -19.55
N ARG A 12 -20.79 7.40 -19.72
CA ARG A 12 -19.75 6.88 -18.83
C ARG A 12 -19.94 7.42 -17.40
N GLY A 13 -19.94 6.52 -16.42
CA GLY A 13 -20.12 6.89 -15.01
C GLY A 13 -21.56 7.22 -14.64
N ALA A 14 -22.55 6.84 -15.48
CA ALA A 14 -23.95 6.96 -15.14
C ALA A 14 -24.73 5.71 -15.54
N THR A 15 -25.69 5.32 -14.71
CA THR A 15 -26.68 4.30 -15.05
C THR A 15 -27.81 4.97 -15.81
N VAL A 16 -28.06 4.52 -17.04
CA VAL A 16 -29.08 5.11 -17.92
C VAL A 16 -30.29 4.18 -17.99
N THR A 17 -31.49 4.71 -17.72
CA THR A 17 -32.76 4.00 -17.89
C THR A 17 -33.67 4.76 -18.85
N THR A 18 -34.38 4.03 -19.71
CA THR A 18 -35.37 4.59 -20.63
C THR A 18 -36.76 4.27 -20.08
N GLU A 19 -37.55 5.30 -19.80
CA GLU A 19 -38.93 5.14 -19.33
C GLU A 19 -39.86 4.72 -20.47
N ASP A 20 -41.01 4.13 -20.14
CA ASP A 20 -42.05 3.74 -21.09
C ASP A 20 -42.59 4.91 -21.94
N GLY A 21 -42.42 6.14 -21.44
CA GLY A 21 -42.72 7.40 -22.15
C GLY A 21 -41.62 7.92 -23.08
N GLY A 22 -40.55 7.15 -23.30
CA GLY A 22 -39.45 7.51 -24.20
C GLY A 22 -38.49 8.57 -23.65
N ARG A 23 -38.60 8.93 -22.36
CA ARG A 23 -37.64 9.83 -21.69
C ARG A 23 -36.42 9.05 -21.24
N LEU A 24 -35.25 9.69 -21.36
CA LEU A 24 -33.95 9.16 -20.95
C LEU A 24 -33.58 9.75 -19.59
N ASN A 25 -33.37 8.88 -18.60
CA ASN A 25 -32.87 9.26 -17.29
C ASN A 25 -31.43 8.76 -17.10
N ALA A 26 -30.54 9.63 -16.62
CA ALA A 26 -29.16 9.28 -16.32
C ALA A 26 -28.88 9.55 -14.84
N PHE A 27 -28.60 8.50 -14.08
CA PHE A 27 -28.25 8.58 -12.66
C PHE A 27 -26.74 8.49 -12.50
N ALA A 28 -26.14 9.44 -11.79
CA ALA A 28 -24.71 9.43 -11.52
C ALA A 28 -24.31 8.17 -10.73
N THR A 29 -23.34 7.42 -11.24
CA THR A 29 -22.75 6.28 -10.55
C THR A 29 -21.53 6.77 -9.78
N GLU A 30 -21.56 6.64 -8.46
CA GLU A 30 -20.39 7.01 -7.64
C GLU A 30 -19.22 6.07 -7.92
N PRO A 31 -18.00 6.61 -8.10
CA PRO A 31 -16.80 5.78 -8.18
C PRO A 31 -16.59 5.06 -6.85
N ARG A 32 -16.50 3.73 -6.89
CA ARG A 32 -16.10 2.94 -5.72
C ARG A 32 -14.66 3.31 -5.33
N MET A 33 -14.47 3.73 -4.08
CA MET A 33 -13.14 3.95 -3.51
C MET A 33 -12.38 2.62 -3.52
N GLN A 34 -11.33 2.54 -4.34
CA GLN A 34 -10.42 1.40 -4.33
C GLN A 34 -9.44 1.61 -3.19
N VAL A 35 -9.61 0.85 -2.11
CA VAL A 35 -8.61 0.79 -1.05
C VAL A 35 -7.42 0.04 -1.61
N VAL A 36 -6.33 0.75 -1.85
CA VAL A 36 -5.06 0.13 -2.22
C VAL A 36 -4.56 -0.57 -0.96
N ASP A 37 -4.35 -1.89 -1.04
CA ASP A 37 -3.91 -2.68 0.10
C ASP A 37 -2.53 -2.20 0.57
N VAL A 38 -2.34 -2.10 1.88
CA VAL A 38 -1.10 -1.60 2.50
C VAL A 38 0.09 -2.47 2.10
N GLU A 39 -0.15 -3.77 1.89
CA GLU A 39 0.80 -4.75 1.36
C GLU A 39 1.18 -4.58 -0.12
N SER A 40 0.46 -3.76 -0.89
CA SER A 40 0.60 -3.68 -2.36
C SER A 40 1.20 -2.35 -2.86
N GLY A 41 1.57 -1.45 -1.95
CA GLY A 41 2.20 -0.17 -2.27
C GLY A 41 3.73 -0.21 -2.21
N TRP A 42 4.41 0.67 -2.95
CA TRP A 42 5.85 0.88 -2.80
C TRP A 42 6.11 1.72 -1.52
N GLY A 43 6.82 1.17 -0.52
CA GLY A 43 7.09 1.88 0.74
C GLY A 43 7.42 0.99 1.95
N PHE A 44 7.17 1.52 3.15
CA PHE A 44 7.31 0.78 4.40
C PHE A 44 6.20 -0.26 4.54
N HIS A 45 6.60 -1.54 4.55
CA HIS A 45 5.68 -2.66 4.73
C HIS A 45 5.81 -3.19 6.16
N GLU A 46 4.71 -3.62 6.76
CA GLU A 46 4.69 -4.13 8.14
C GLU A 46 5.71 -5.29 8.33
N ARG A 47 5.85 -6.15 7.32
CA ARG A 47 6.84 -7.25 7.34
C ARG A 47 8.28 -6.73 7.34
N ALA A 48 8.57 -5.71 6.52
CA ALA A 48 9.90 -5.13 6.42
C ALA A 48 10.27 -4.39 7.71
N GLU A 49 9.33 -3.66 8.30
CA GLU A 49 9.52 -2.98 9.59
C GLU A 49 9.77 -3.98 10.73
N LYS A 50 8.96 -5.05 10.80
CA LYS A 50 9.16 -6.13 11.79
C LYS A 50 10.51 -6.81 11.64
N LEU A 51 10.95 -7.07 10.41
CA LEU A 51 12.26 -7.66 10.14
C LEU A 51 13.39 -6.70 10.54
N ASN A 52 13.34 -5.44 10.11
CA ASN A 52 14.33 -4.43 10.45
C ASN A 52 14.44 -4.21 11.96
N GLY A 53 13.31 -4.14 12.67
CA GLY A 53 13.29 -4.04 14.13
C GLY A 53 13.97 -5.21 14.84
N ARG A 54 13.75 -6.45 14.36
CA ARG A 54 14.44 -7.64 14.90
C ARG A 54 15.94 -7.61 14.64
N MET A 55 16.34 -7.23 13.42
CA MET A 55 17.76 -7.12 13.07
C MET A 55 18.45 -6.04 13.92
N ALA A 56 17.78 -4.92 14.20
CA ALA A 56 18.29 -3.89 15.09
C ALA A 56 18.47 -4.39 16.54
N MET A 57 17.51 -5.14 17.08
CA MET A 57 17.65 -5.75 18.42
C MET A 57 18.83 -6.73 18.47
N LEU A 58 19.00 -7.57 17.45
CA LEU A 58 20.13 -8.49 17.35
C LEU A 58 21.47 -7.73 17.22
N GLY A 59 21.52 -6.68 16.40
CA GLY A 59 22.71 -5.85 16.24
C GLY A 59 23.11 -5.17 17.55
N PHE A 60 22.15 -4.66 18.32
CA PHE A 60 22.42 -4.06 19.63
C PHE A 60 22.96 -5.08 20.65
N ILE A 61 22.34 -6.26 20.74
CA ILE A 61 22.83 -7.33 21.62
C ILE A 61 24.23 -7.78 21.20
N ALA A 62 24.48 -7.90 19.88
CA ALA A 62 25.79 -8.24 19.35
C ALA A 62 26.85 -7.20 19.76
N LEU A 63 26.53 -5.90 19.67
CA LEU A 63 27.42 -4.83 20.11
C LEU A 63 27.81 -4.96 21.59
N LEU A 64 26.82 -5.15 22.48
CA LEU A 64 27.07 -5.36 23.91
C LEU A 64 27.92 -6.62 24.17
N ALA A 65 27.61 -7.71 23.47
CA ALA A 65 28.37 -8.95 23.59
C ALA A 65 29.83 -8.79 23.16
N THR A 66 30.09 -8.06 22.06
CA THR A 66 31.46 -7.75 21.64
C THR A 66 32.19 -6.87 22.63
N GLU A 67 31.54 -5.85 23.22
CA GLU A 67 32.16 -5.00 24.24
C GLU A 67 32.58 -5.81 25.47
N LEU A 68 31.70 -6.71 25.94
CA LEU A 68 32.00 -7.64 27.03
C LEU A 68 33.14 -8.60 26.69
N ALA A 69 33.16 -9.15 25.48
CA ALA A 69 34.20 -10.07 25.02
C ALA A 69 35.57 -9.38 24.82
N MET A 70 35.57 -8.12 24.37
CA MET A 70 36.76 -7.31 24.14
C MET A 70 37.21 -6.53 25.39
N SER A 71 36.80 -6.97 26.58
CA SER A 71 37.24 -6.40 27.87
C SER A 71 36.92 -4.90 28.04
N GLY A 72 35.79 -4.45 27.49
CA GLY A 72 35.31 -3.08 27.63
C GLY A 72 35.86 -2.11 26.58
N GLU A 73 36.61 -2.58 25.58
CA GLU A 73 36.90 -1.75 24.42
C GLU A 73 35.63 -1.57 23.58
N ALA A 74 35.21 -0.32 23.38
CA ALA A 74 34.07 0.00 22.54
C ALA A 74 34.30 -0.55 21.12
N PHE A 75 33.30 -1.24 20.58
CA PHE A 75 33.34 -1.85 19.24
C PHE A 75 33.83 -0.89 18.14
N THR A 76 33.49 0.40 18.25
CA THR A 76 33.93 1.47 17.35
C THR A 76 35.44 1.69 17.36
N ARG A 77 36.10 1.49 18.51
CA ARG A 77 37.56 1.57 18.65
C ARG A 77 38.23 0.28 18.18
N GLY A 78 37.71 -0.87 18.62
CA GLY A 78 38.33 -2.17 18.38
C GLY A 78 38.26 -2.67 16.93
N LEU A 79 37.17 -2.41 16.21
CA LEU A 79 37.01 -2.89 14.81
C LEU A 79 37.09 -1.78 13.78
N LEU A 80 36.46 -0.63 14.05
CA LEU A 80 36.37 0.47 13.08
C LEU A 80 37.51 1.48 13.21
N GLY A 81 38.30 1.43 14.30
CA GLY A 81 39.44 2.32 14.52
C GLY A 81 39.05 3.80 14.63
N ILE A 82 37.76 4.09 14.89
CA ILE A 82 37.22 5.45 15.01
C ILE A 82 36.98 5.75 16.49
N GLY A 83 37.86 6.56 17.08
CA GLY A 83 37.71 7.08 18.45
C GLY A 83 39.00 7.45 19.14
#